data_AF-A0A661IDX8-F1
#
_entry.id   AF-A0A661IDX8-F1
#
_cell.length_a   1.000
_cell.length_b   1.000
_cell.length_c   1.000
_cell.angle_alpha   90.00
_cell.angle_beta   90.00
_cell.angle_gamma   90.00
#
_symmetry.space_group_name_H-M   'P 1'
#
loop_
_entity.id
_entity.type
_entity.pdbx_description
1 polymer ?
#
loop_
_entity_poly.entity_id
_entity_poly.type
_entity_poly.pdbx_seq_one_letter_code
_entity_poly.pdbx_strand_id
1 'polypeptide(L)'
;MALIKCIDCENEYSDKAEACPGCGCPTINNTISEKRKNIKECSINITGNETFNYNLSLKEWIILGLFLIIGTGMRDLSIGMGMVDLTLFYFIIGGIIIFIMRIISFNSREKKANIVNDYFKEIFILLDKLPSNYTETKIINSKSSMSKQAMFEIYMQAYKFNADALIINDSNVSTSVSGRKGSTSSSNTFYITATLVRY
;
A
#
# COMPACT_ATOMS: atom_id res chain seq x y z
N MET A 1 -31.34 13.54 8.30
CA MET A 1 -30.72 13.27 9.63
C MET A 1 -30.94 11.81 9.88
N ALA A 2 -29.87 11.04 10.06
CA ALA A 2 -30.00 9.62 10.34
C ALA A 2 -30.05 9.43 11.86
N LEU A 3 -30.99 8.60 12.31
CA LEU A 3 -30.98 8.09 13.67
C LEU A 3 -30.10 6.83 13.67
N ILE A 4 -29.21 6.74 14.66
CA ILE A 4 -28.35 5.57 14.89
C ILE A 4 -28.73 4.93 16.22
N LYS A 5 -28.49 3.62 16.35
CA LYS A 5 -28.75 2.90 17.60
C LYS A 5 -27.49 2.88 18.46
N CYS A 6 -27.67 3.14 19.76
CA CYS A 6 -26.60 2.98 20.72
C CYS A 6 -26.27 1.49 20.94
N ILE A 7 -25.00 1.10 20.87
CA ILE A 7 -24.59 -0.30 21.14
C ILE A 7 -24.79 -0.72 22.60
N ASP A 8 -24.81 0.25 23.53
CA ASP A 8 -24.88 -0.04 24.97
C ASP A 8 -26.31 -0.04 25.50
N CYS A 9 -27.16 0.90 25.06
CA CYS A 9 -28.52 1.07 25.58
C CYS A 9 -29.63 0.89 24.53
N GLU A 10 -29.27 0.57 23.28
CA GLU A 10 -30.17 0.33 22.14
C GLU A 10 -31.10 1.50 21.75
N ASN A 11 -31.05 2.63 22.46
CA ASN A 11 -31.81 3.84 22.13
C ASN A 11 -31.35 4.46 20.82
N GLU A 12 -32.31 4.97 20.04
CA GLU A 12 -32.07 5.72 18.82
C GLU A 12 -31.78 7.19 19.13
N TYR A 13 -30.73 7.74 18.52
CA TYR A 13 -30.36 9.14 18.70
C TYR A 13 -29.67 9.69 17.45
N SER A 14 -29.47 11.01 17.38
CA SER A 14 -28.87 11.64 16.20
C SER A 14 -27.40 11.24 16.03
N ASP A 15 -27.06 10.87 14.79
CA ASP A 15 -25.69 10.70 14.29
C ASP A 15 -24.73 11.88 14.57
N LYS A 16 -25.26 13.07 14.87
CA LYS A 16 -24.48 14.27 15.19
C LYS A 16 -24.23 14.51 16.68
N ALA A 17 -24.91 13.78 17.57
CA ALA A 17 -24.66 13.93 19.00
C ALA A 17 -23.23 13.45 19.31
N GLU A 18 -22.50 14.12 20.20
CA GLU A 18 -21.15 13.66 20.60
C GLU A 18 -21.21 12.33 21.36
N ALA A 19 -22.27 12.13 22.13
CA ALA A 19 -22.56 10.92 22.89
C ALA A 19 -24.06 10.62 22.93
N CYS A 20 -24.40 9.36 23.18
CA CYS A 20 -25.77 8.93 23.40
C CYS A 20 -26.35 9.63 24.64
N PRO A 21 -27.50 10.31 24.55
CA PRO A 21 -28.09 11.02 25.68
C PRO A 21 -28.59 10.09 26.80
N GLY A 22 -28.82 8.80 26.50
CA GLY A 22 -29.32 7.83 27.47
C GLY A 22 -28.25 7.25 28.39
N CYS A 23 -27.08 6.91 27.85
CA CYS A 23 -26.01 6.21 28.60
C CYS A 23 -24.64 6.92 28.55
N GLY A 24 -24.47 7.97 27.76
CA GLY A 24 -23.19 8.65 27.58
C GLY A 24 -22.19 7.94 26.66
N CYS A 25 -22.59 6.86 25.98
CA CYS A 25 -21.73 6.15 25.01
C CYS A 25 -21.31 7.08 23.86
N PRO A 26 -20.01 7.22 23.55
CA PRO A 26 -19.55 8.09 22.46
C PRO A 26 -20.10 7.64 21.11
N THR A 27 -20.57 8.58 20.31
CA THR A 27 -21.16 8.26 19.01
C THR A 27 -20.21 7.60 18.03
N ILE A 28 -18.92 7.95 18.14
CA ILE A 28 -17.88 7.41 17.29
C ILE A 28 -17.78 5.88 17.39
N ASN A 29 -18.02 5.30 18.58
CA ASN A 29 -17.96 3.85 18.81
C ASN A 29 -19.09 3.14 18.07
N ASN A 30 -20.30 3.71 18.09
CA ASN A 30 -21.45 3.18 17.36
C ASN A 30 -21.20 3.20 15.85
N THR A 31 -20.73 4.34 15.32
CA THR A 31 -20.49 4.49 13.89
C THR A 31 -19.40 3.55 13.38
N ILE A 32 -18.30 3.37 14.13
CA ILE A 32 -17.21 2.45 13.77
C ILE A 32 -17.71 1.00 13.75
N SER A 33 -18.42 0.58 14.80
CA SER A 33 -18.88 -0.81 14.91
C SER A 33 -19.93 -1.16 13.86
N GLU A 34 -20.88 -0.26 13.58
CA GLU A 34 -21.88 -0.44 12.53
C GLU A 34 -21.24 -0.47 11.14
N LYS A 35 -20.28 0.43 10.88
CA LYS A 35 -19.57 0.45 9.59
C LYS A 35 -18.87 -0.89 9.36
N ARG A 36 -18.14 -1.40 10.37
CA ARG A 36 -17.44 -2.70 10.25
C ARG A 36 -18.37 -3.89 10.02
N LYS A 37 -19.54 -3.93 10.67
CA LYS A 37 -20.51 -5.02 10.48
C LYS A 37 -21.03 -5.11 9.04
N ASN A 38 -21.03 -3.99 8.31
CA ASN A 38 -21.54 -3.91 6.94
C ASN A 38 -20.45 -4.00 5.86
N ILE A 39 -19.17 -4.09 6.23
CA ILE A 39 -18.08 -4.19 5.26
C ILE A 39 -18.00 -5.62 4.73
N LYS A 40 -18.09 -5.76 3.41
CA LYS A 40 -17.91 -7.04 2.72
C LYS A 40 -16.48 -7.55 2.98
N GLU A 41 -16.34 -8.86 3.16
CA GLU A 41 -15.03 -9.49 3.28
C GLU A 41 -14.16 -9.16 2.06
N CYS A 42 -12.86 -8.95 2.29
CA CYS A 42 -11.92 -8.71 1.19
C CYS A 42 -11.85 -9.96 0.30
N SER A 43 -11.84 -9.77 -1.02
CA SER A 43 -11.73 -10.87 -1.98
C SER A 43 -10.35 -11.57 -1.96
N ILE A 44 -9.39 -11.01 -1.21
CA ILE A 44 -8.03 -11.50 -1.08
C ILE A 44 -7.73 -11.71 0.41
N ASN A 45 -7.06 -12.81 0.74
CA ASN A 45 -6.56 -13.05 2.08
C ASN A 45 -5.41 -12.08 2.40
N ILE A 46 -5.60 -11.25 3.41
CA ILE A 46 -4.61 -10.27 3.89
C ILE A 46 -3.80 -10.91 5.01
N THR A 47 -2.52 -11.15 4.72
CA THR A 47 -1.52 -11.73 5.62
C THR A 47 -0.81 -10.67 6.47
N GLY A 48 -0.93 -9.39 6.12
CA GLY A 48 -0.25 -8.28 6.77
C GLY A 48 1.17 -8.04 6.25
N ASN A 49 1.71 -8.86 5.34
CA ASN A 49 3.04 -8.66 4.77
C ASN A 49 3.00 -8.02 3.37
N GLU A 50 1.83 -7.58 2.93
CA GLU A 50 1.66 -7.00 1.61
C GLU A 50 2.40 -5.66 1.53
N THR A 51 3.06 -5.44 0.40
CA THR A 51 3.78 -4.19 0.14
C THR A 51 3.23 -3.55 -1.11
N PHE A 52 2.97 -2.25 -1.06
CA PHE A 52 2.70 -1.43 -2.24
C PHE A 52 4.03 -1.03 -2.91
N ASN A 53 4.93 -1.99 -3.13
CA ASN A 53 6.21 -1.70 -3.76
C ASN A 53 6.16 -2.07 -5.24
N TYR A 54 6.26 -1.03 -6.07
CA TYR A 54 6.37 -1.13 -7.52
C TYR A 54 7.84 -1.26 -7.97
N ASN A 55 8.80 -1.13 -7.06
CA ASN A 55 10.19 -1.28 -7.45
C ASN A 55 10.51 -2.72 -7.79
N LEU A 56 11.23 -2.86 -8.89
CA LEU A 56 11.74 -4.13 -9.34
C LEU A 56 12.63 -4.72 -8.24
N SER A 57 12.34 -5.95 -7.82
CA SER A 57 13.14 -6.59 -6.79
C SER A 57 14.57 -6.73 -7.30
N LEU A 58 15.56 -6.54 -6.43
CA LEU A 58 16.97 -6.76 -6.76
C LEU A 58 17.20 -8.18 -7.30
N LYS A 59 16.39 -9.16 -6.87
CA LYS A 59 16.37 -10.53 -7.41
C LYS A 59 16.03 -10.57 -8.91
N GLU A 60 15.09 -9.75 -9.35
CA GLU A 60 14.65 -9.70 -10.75
C GLU A 60 15.73 -9.04 -11.64
N TRP A 61 16.50 -8.07 -11.11
CA TRP A 61 17.69 -7.54 -11.78
C TRP A 61 18.81 -8.58 -11.91
N ILE A 62 19.03 -9.40 -10.86
CA ILE A 62 20.03 -10.48 -10.90
C ILE A 62 19.68 -11.50 -11.98
N ILE A 63 18.41 -11.91 -12.08
CA ILE A 63 17.98 -12.88 -13.12
C ILE A 63 18.22 -12.31 -14.52
N LEU A 64 17.87 -11.03 -14.74
CA LEU A 64 18.10 -10.38 -16.04
C LEU A 64 19.61 -10.27 -16.34
N GLY A 65 20.43 -9.94 -15.34
CA GLY A 65 21.88 -9.87 -15.47
C GLY A 65 22.51 -11.24 -15.78
N LEU A 66 22.09 -12.30 -15.10
CA LEU A 66 22.54 -13.66 -15.36
C LEU A 66 22.15 -14.13 -16.76
N PHE A 67 20.94 -13.80 -17.22
CA PHE A 67 20.51 -14.10 -18.58
C PHE A 67 21.42 -13.43 -19.62
N LEU A 68 21.79 -12.16 -19.43
CA LEU A 68 22.73 -11.44 -20.29
C LEU A 68 24.12 -12.09 -20.31
N ILE A 69 24.66 -12.48 -19.15
CA ILE A 69 25.98 -13.13 -19.06
C ILE A 69 26.00 -14.48 -19.80
N ILE A 70 24.97 -15.31 -19.58
CA ILE A 70 24.85 -16.62 -20.26
C ILE A 70 24.76 -16.43 -21.78
N GLY A 71 23.97 -15.45 -22.23
CA GLY A 71 23.87 -15.10 -23.66
C GLY A 71 25.21 -14.74 -24.29
N THR A 72 26.00 -13.91 -23.61
CA THR A 72 27.33 -13.53 -24.11
C THR A 72 28.30 -14.72 -24.16
N GLY A 73 28.31 -15.59 -23.14
CA GLY A 73 29.17 -16.78 -23.14
C GLY A 73 28.80 -17.79 -24.23
N MET A 74 27.50 -17.96 -24.53
CA MET A 74 27.07 -18.82 -25.63
C MET A 74 27.44 -18.27 -27.01
N ARG A 75 27.52 -16.95 -27.16
CA ARG A 75 27.93 -16.32 -28.42
C ARG A 75 29.36 -16.70 -28.80
N ASP A 76 30.29 -16.64 -27.85
CA ASP A 76 31.70 -16.93 -28.08
C ASP A 76 31.92 -18.41 -28.49
N LEU A 77 31.16 -19.33 -27.89
CA LEU A 77 31.16 -20.75 -28.27
C LEU A 77 30.62 -20.97 -29.70
N SER A 78 29.64 -20.18 -30.12
CA SER A 78 28.91 -20.36 -31.39
C SER A 78 29.67 -19.83 -32.60
N ILE A 79 30.57 -18.87 -32.41
CA ILE A 79 31.44 -18.34 -33.48
C ILE A 79 32.32 -19.47 -34.05
N GLY A 80 32.77 -20.41 -33.22
CA GLY A 80 33.55 -21.56 -33.68
C GLY A 80 32.78 -22.55 -34.57
N MET A 81 31.45 -22.51 -34.56
CA MET A 81 30.58 -23.44 -35.29
C MET A 81 29.82 -22.80 -36.46
N GLY A 82 29.98 -21.49 -36.71
CA GLY A 82 29.31 -20.79 -37.81
C GLY A 82 27.80 -20.58 -37.66
N MET A 83 27.23 -20.75 -36.46
CA MET A 83 25.78 -20.63 -36.19
C MET A 83 25.40 -19.37 -35.40
N VAL A 84 26.11 -18.26 -35.64
CA VAL A 84 25.97 -17.03 -34.85
C VAL A 84 24.54 -16.46 -34.92
N ASP A 85 23.90 -16.51 -36.09
CA ASP A 85 22.58 -15.89 -36.32
C ASP A 85 21.46 -16.59 -35.52
N LEU A 86 21.51 -17.91 -35.38
CA LEU A 86 20.50 -18.67 -34.64
C LEU A 86 20.54 -18.35 -33.15
N THR A 87 21.75 -18.26 -32.58
CA THR A 87 21.93 -17.99 -31.14
C THR A 87 21.45 -16.60 -30.74
N LEU A 88 21.71 -15.60 -31.59
CA LEU A 88 21.26 -14.23 -31.36
C LEU A 88 19.73 -14.12 -31.40
N PHE A 89 19.09 -14.87 -32.32
CA PHE A 89 17.64 -14.93 -32.41
C PHE A 89 16.99 -15.52 -31.15
N TYR A 90 17.48 -16.66 -30.65
CA TYR A 90 16.97 -17.25 -29.41
C TYR A 90 17.18 -16.35 -28.20
N PHE A 91 18.29 -15.62 -28.16
CA PHE A 91 18.57 -14.67 -27.08
C PHE A 91 17.55 -13.53 -27.04
N ILE A 92 17.24 -12.96 -28.22
CA ILE A 92 16.22 -11.91 -28.36
C ILE A 92 14.85 -12.45 -27.93
N ILE A 93 14.45 -13.62 -28.43
CA ILE A 93 13.15 -14.22 -28.07
C ILE A 93 13.07 -14.49 -26.57
N GLY A 94 14.09 -15.10 -25.98
CA GLY A 94 14.14 -15.37 -24.55
C GLY A 94 14.05 -14.09 -23.72
N GLY A 95 14.76 -13.03 -24.13
CA GLY A 95 14.68 -11.72 -23.51
C GLY A 95 13.27 -11.12 -23.57
N ILE A 96 12.59 -11.23 -24.72
CA ILE A 96 11.21 -10.76 -24.90
C ILE A 96 10.24 -11.55 -24.01
N ILE A 97 10.35 -12.88 -23.94
CA ILE A 97 9.47 -13.71 -23.10
C ILE A 97 9.62 -13.35 -21.63
N ILE A 98 10.85 -13.20 -21.14
CA ILE A 98 11.12 -12.77 -19.75
C ILE A 98 10.52 -11.39 -19.49
N PHE A 99 10.65 -10.47 -20.44
CA PHE A 99 10.08 -9.13 -20.35
C PHE A 99 8.55 -9.14 -20.29
N ILE A 100 7.88 -9.94 -21.14
CA ILE A 100 6.41 -10.08 -21.13
C ILE A 100 5.92 -10.69 -19.82
N MET A 101 6.53 -11.79 -19.39
CA MET A 101 6.19 -12.45 -18.11
C MET A 101 6.32 -11.47 -16.93
N ARG A 102 7.31 -10.58 -16.98
CA ARG A 102 7.51 -9.52 -15.99
C ARG A 102 6.40 -8.48 -16.00
N ILE A 103 5.97 -8.00 -17.18
CA ILE A 103 4.84 -7.05 -17.28
C ILE A 103 3.57 -7.67 -16.68
N ILE A 104 3.30 -8.94 -16.98
CA ILE A 104 2.12 -9.65 -16.48
C ILE A 104 2.18 -9.79 -14.94
N SER A 105 3.33 -10.21 -14.41
CA SER A 105 3.53 -10.35 -12.95
C SER A 105 3.36 -9.01 -12.22
N PHE A 106 3.91 -7.93 -12.78
CA PHE A 106 3.80 -6.59 -12.22
C PHE A 106 2.34 -6.13 -12.13
N ASN A 107 1.59 -6.26 -13.22
CA ASN A 107 0.17 -5.89 -13.26
C ASN A 107 -0.67 -6.71 -12.25
N SER A 108 -0.32 -7.97 -12.00
CA SER A 108 -1.02 -8.80 -11.01
C SER A 108 -0.78 -8.29 -9.58
N ARG A 109 0.47 -7.96 -9.22
CA ARG A 109 0.81 -7.43 -7.88
C ARG A 109 0.13 -6.08 -7.65
N GLU A 110 0.15 -5.21 -8.65
CA GLU A 110 -0.49 -3.90 -8.56
C GLU A 110 -2.00 -4.01 -8.35
N LYS A 111 -2.68 -4.88 -9.12
CA LYS A 111 -4.12 -5.14 -8.94
C LYS A 111 -4.44 -5.61 -7.54
N LYS A 112 -3.65 -6.55 -6.98
CA LYS A 112 -3.84 -7.04 -5.60
C LYS A 112 -3.65 -5.91 -4.58
N ALA A 113 -2.58 -5.13 -4.70
CA ALA A 113 -2.31 -4.02 -3.79
C ALA A 113 -3.39 -2.94 -3.87
N ASN A 114 -3.93 -2.67 -5.06
CA ASN A 114 -5.05 -1.74 -5.25
C ASN A 114 -6.34 -2.24 -4.57
N ILE A 115 -6.68 -3.51 -4.75
CA ILE A 115 -7.86 -4.11 -4.09
C ILE A 115 -7.76 -4.01 -2.57
N VAL A 116 -6.60 -4.37 -2.00
CA VAL A 116 -6.34 -4.27 -0.56
C VAL A 116 -6.38 -2.81 -0.08
N ASN A 117 -5.81 -1.90 -0.86
CA ASN A 117 -5.81 -0.47 -0.53
C ASN A 117 -7.24 0.11 -0.50
N ASP A 118 -8.08 -0.26 -1.46
CA ASP A 118 -9.45 0.23 -1.53
C ASP A 118 -10.30 -0.37 -0.41
N TYR A 119 -10.09 -1.64 -0.08
CA TYR A 119 -10.66 -2.27 1.13
C TYR A 119 -10.26 -1.52 2.42
N PHE A 120 -8.98 -1.15 2.57
CA PHE A 120 -8.53 -0.40 3.74
C PHE A 120 -9.13 1.01 3.85
N LYS A 121 -9.35 1.70 2.73
CA LYS A 121 -10.05 3.00 2.74
C LYS A 121 -11.49 2.88 3.24
N GLU A 122 -12.15 1.76 2.96
CA GLU A 122 -13.51 1.51 3.44
C GLU A 122 -13.52 1.22 4.95
N ILE A 123 -12.54 0.45 5.43
CA ILE A 123 -12.43 0.06 6.85
C ILE A 123 -12.02 1.20 7.75
N PHE A 124 -10.90 1.86 7.45
CA PHE A 124 -10.33 2.83 8.36
C PHE A 124 -11.02 4.18 8.21
N ILE A 125 -11.61 4.65 9.30
CA ILE A 125 -12.17 5.99 9.37
C ILE A 125 -11.04 6.97 9.66
N LEU A 126 -10.95 8.01 8.84
CA LEU A 126 -10.05 9.14 9.07
C LEU A 126 -10.72 10.13 10.00
N LEU A 127 -10.06 10.45 11.10
CA LEU A 127 -10.51 11.42 12.09
C LEU A 127 -9.64 12.67 12.03
N ASP A 128 -10.26 13.82 12.22
CA ASP A 128 -9.57 15.12 12.25
C ASP A 128 -8.86 15.36 13.59
N LYS A 129 -9.37 14.76 14.68
CA LYS A 129 -8.90 14.99 16.05
C LYS A 129 -8.93 13.69 16.85
N LEU A 130 -8.06 13.64 17.85
CA LEU A 130 -7.99 12.51 18.77
C LEU A 130 -9.25 12.50 19.67
N PRO A 131 -10.03 11.40 19.68
CA PRO A 131 -11.14 11.26 20.61
C PRO A 131 -10.63 11.18 22.05
N SER A 132 -11.46 11.51 23.02
CA SER A 132 -11.13 11.41 24.45
C SER A 132 -11.22 9.99 24.99
N ASN A 133 -11.95 9.10 24.32
CA ASN A 133 -12.22 7.73 24.77
C ASN A 133 -11.57 6.72 23.81
N TYR A 134 -10.33 6.31 24.08
CA TYR A 134 -9.62 5.27 23.35
C TYR A 134 -8.91 4.33 24.33
N THR A 135 -8.72 3.07 23.95
CA THR A 135 -7.97 2.10 24.75
C THR A 135 -6.47 2.23 24.52
N GLU A 136 -6.06 2.38 23.26
CA GLU A 136 -4.65 2.45 22.89
C GLU A 136 -4.43 3.34 21.67
N THR A 137 -3.29 4.03 21.64
CA THR A 137 -2.84 4.79 20.48
C THR A 137 -1.42 4.44 20.12
N LYS A 138 -1.10 4.52 18.82
CA LYS A 138 0.26 4.33 18.32
C LYS A 138 0.57 5.32 17.22
N ILE A 139 1.61 6.12 17.40
CA ILE A 139 2.10 7.02 16.37
C ILE A 139 3.03 6.25 15.44
N ILE A 140 2.78 6.36 14.15
CA ILE A 140 3.58 5.73 13.11
C ILE A 140 3.98 6.74 12.04
N ASN A 141 5.17 6.52 11.49
CA ASN A 141 5.71 7.33 10.41
C ASN A 141 5.94 6.43 9.20
N SER A 142 5.49 6.89 8.04
CA SER A 142 5.70 6.22 6.76
C SER A 142 6.38 7.18 5.79
N LYS A 143 7.31 6.66 4.98
CA LYS A 143 7.98 7.43 3.95
C LYS A 143 8.08 6.65 2.64
N SER A 144 7.71 7.29 1.54
CA SER A 144 7.81 6.69 0.20
C SER A 144 7.97 7.73 -0.89
N SER A 145 8.51 7.34 -2.04
CA SER A 145 8.50 8.13 -3.27
C SER A 145 7.09 8.37 -3.82
N MET A 146 6.09 7.60 -3.39
CA MET A 146 4.68 7.77 -3.80
C MET A 146 3.76 7.94 -2.59
N SER A 147 2.93 8.99 -2.61
CA SER A 147 1.92 9.24 -1.56
C SER A 147 1.02 8.02 -1.29
N LYS A 148 0.53 7.38 -2.36
CA LYS A 148 -0.32 6.18 -2.25
C LYS A 148 0.38 5.02 -1.54
N GLN A 149 1.67 4.82 -1.79
CA GLN A 149 2.45 3.79 -1.10
C GLN A 149 2.65 4.14 0.37
N ALA A 150 3.01 5.39 0.69
CA ALA A 150 3.16 5.83 2.07
C ALA A 150 1.86 5.59 2.86
N MET A 151 0.72 5.97 2.28
CA MET A 151 -0.60 5.77 2.89
C MET A 151 -0.98 4.30 3.01
N PHE A 152 -0.66 3.47 2.02
CA PHE A 152 -0.88 2.02 2.11
C PHE A 152 -0.10 1.39 3.27
N GLU A 153 1.15 1.82 3.48
CA GLU A 153 1.95 1.36 4.63
C GLU A 153 1.36 1.79 5.97
N ILE A 154 0.77 3.00 6.05
CA ILE A 154 0.00 3.45 7.22
C ILE A 154 -1.20 2.52 7.45
N TYR A 155 -2.00 2.25 6.42
CA TYR A 155 -3.14 1.33 6.52
C TYR A 155 -2.71 -0.08 6.93
N MET A 156 -1.60 -0.59 6.40
CA MET A 156 -1.09 -1.91 6.74
C MET A 156 -0.67 -1.99 8.21
N GLN A 157 -0.03 -0.95 8.74
CA GLN A 157 0.30 -0.88 10.16
C GLN A 157 -0.94 -0.73 11.03
N ALA A 158 -1.93 0.04 10.58
CA ALA A 158 -3.24 0.14 11.23
C ALA A 158 -3.92 -1.24 11.34
N TYR A 159 -3.88 -2.01 10.26
CA TYR A 159 -4.42 -3.37 10.21
C TYR A 159 -3.72 -4.30 11.20
N LYS A 160 -2.38 -4.31 11.23
CA LYS A 160 -1.60 -5.08 12.21
C LYS A 160 -1.85 -4.70 13.65
N PHE A 161 -2.14 -3.42 13.89
CA PHE A 161 -2.44 -2.90 15.21
C PHE A 161 -3.89 -3.14 15.63
N ASN A 162 -4.74 -3.70 14.74
CA ASN A 162 -6.19 -3.75 14.90
C ASN A 162 -6.78 -2.37 15.21
N ALA A 163 -6.27 -1.33 14.54
CA ALA A 163 -6.75 0.03 14.68
C ALA A 163 -8.20 0.15 14.19
N ASP A 164 -8.98 0.96 14.87
CA ASP A 164 -10.36 1.26 14.51
C ASP A 164 -10.46 2.55 13.69
N ALA A 165 -9.57 3.50 13.99
CA ALA A 165 -9.52 4.77 13.31
C ALA A 165 -8.07 5.24 13.12
N LEU A 166 -7.93 6.22 12.23
CA LEU A 166 -6.67 6.82 11.83
C LEU A 166 -6.77 8.34 11.91
N ILE A 167 -5.74 8.98 12.45
CA ILE A 167 -5.60 10.44 12.39
C ILE A 167 -4.32 10.73 11.64
N ILE A 168 -4.42 11.55 10.59
CA ILE A 168 -3.24 12.01 9.86
C ILE A 168 -2.76 13.28 10.55
N ASN A 169 -1.68 13.15 11.32
CA ASN A 169 -1.12 14.27 12.08
C ASN A 169 -0.37 15.23 11.15
N ASP A 170 0.34 14.68 10.17
CA ASP A 170 1.16 15.44 9.25
C ASP A 170 1.32 14.70 7.91
N SER A 171 1.33 15.46 6.81
CA SER A 171 1.60 14.98 5.46
C SER A 171 2.53 15.97 4.76
N ASN A 172 3.83 15.68 4.82
CA ASN A 172 4.85 16.52 4.21
C ASN A 172 5.41 15.91 2.94
N VAL A 173 5.87 16.76 2.03
CA VAL A 173 6.58 16.36 0.82
C VAL A 173 7.96 17.02 0.83
N SER A 174 9.01 16.21 0.80
CA SER A 174 10.37 16.69 0.60
C SER A 174 10.77 16.49 -0.86
N THR A 175 11.26 17.54 -1.52
CA THR A 175 11.80 17.46 -2.87
C THR A 175 13.32 17.50 -2.80
N SER A 176 13.97 16.43 -3.23
CA SER A 176 15.42 16.39 -3.42
C SER A 176 15.74 16.75 -4.87
N VAL A 177 16.53 17.80 -5.08
CA VAL A 177 16.99 18.23 -6.40
C VAL A 177 18.47 17.89 -6.53
N SER A 178 18.82 17.14 -7.57
CA SER A 178 20.19 16.79 -7.93
C SER A 178 20.51 17.33 -9.33
N GLY A 179 21.71 17.87 -9.52
CA GLY A 179 22.12 18.47 -10.80
C GLY A 179 23.52 18.09 -11.19
N ARG A 180 23.73 17.84 -12.48
CA ARG A 180 25.05 17.63 -13.09
C ARG A 180 25.09 18.42 -14.41
N LYS A 181 26.07 19.31 -14.57
CA LYS A 181 26.27 20.26 -15.69
C LYS A 181 25.29 20.08 -16.86
N GLY A 182 24.22 20.88 -16.87
CA GLY A 182 23.20 20.90 -17.93
C GLY A 182 21.99 20.00 -17.72
N SER A 183 21.95 19.19 -16.66
CA SER A 183 20.80 18.36 -16.30
C SER A 183 20.43 18.52 -14.82
N THR A 184 19.15 18.65 -14.55
CA THR A 184 18.55 18.65 -13.22
C THR A 184 17.53 17.54 -13.11
N SER A 185 17.59 16.79 -12.02
CA SER A 185 16.63 15.75 -11.64
C SER A 185 16.04 16.13 -10.29
N SER A 186 14.73 16.02 -10.14
CA SER A 186 14.06 16.12 -8.85
C SER A 186 13.40 14.80 -8.49
N SER A 187 13.38 14.49 -7.20
CA SER A 187 12.67 13.35 -6.64
C SER A 187 11.89 13.79 -5.41
N ASN A 188 10.61 13.41 -5.35
CA ASN A 188 9.76 13.72 -4.20
C ASN A 188 9.74 12.51 -3.25
N THR A 189 9.79 12.79 -1.95
CA THR A 189 9.55 11.82 -0.89
C THR A 189 8.41 12.33 -0.02
N PHE A 190 7.36 11.52 0.10
CA PHE A 190 6.19 11.78 0.93
C PHE A 190 6.45 11.20 2.31
N TYR A 191 6.23 12.01 3.34
CA TYR A 191 6.31 11.63 4.75
C TYR A 191 4.91 11.79 5.34
N ILE A 192 4.34 10.69 5.81
CA ILE A 192 3.02 10.67 6.45
C ILE A 192 3.21 10.21 7.89
N THR A 193 2.77 11.04 8.82
CA THR A 193 2.73 10.73 10.25
C THR A 193 1.29 10.52 10.63
N ALA A 194 0.96 9.35 11.18
CA ALA A 194 -0.41 9.02 11.57
C ALA A 194 -0.47 8.49 13.00
N THR A 195 -1.56 8.79 13.70
CA THR A 195 -1.93 8.15 14.96
C THR A 195 -2.95 7.06 14.67
N LEU A 196 -2.59 5.82 14.99
CA LEU A 196 -3.50 4.67 15.02
C LEU A 196 -4.29 4.73 16.32
N VAL A 197 -5.62 4.58 16.25
CA VAL A 197 -6.49 4.61 17.43
C VAL A 197 -7.23 3.29 17.54
N ARG A 198 -7.20 2.67 18.72
CA ARG A 198 -8.01 1.51 19.09
C ARG A 198 -8.95 1.90 20.24
N TYR A 199 -10.22 1.53 20.15
CA TYR A 199 -11.26 1.76 21.16
C TYR A 199 -11.43 0.57 22.10
#